data_AF-A0A9D8AW68-F1
#
_entry.id   AF-A0A9D8AW68-F1
#
_cell.length_a   1.000
_cell.length_b   1.000
_cell.length_c   1.000
_cell.angle_alpha   90.00
_cell.angle_beta   90.00
_cell.angle_gamma   90.00
#
_symmetry.space_group_name_H-M   'P 1'
#
loop_
_entity.id
_entity.type
_entity.pdbx_description
1 polymer ?
#
loop_
_entity_poly.entity_id
_entity_poly.type
_entity_poly.pdbx_seq_one_letter_code
_entity_poly.pdbx_strand_id
1 'polypeptide(L)'
;MDEPATPDTLESLRLRIGTLDPRQIAAWRAMTPARRLEIAFEAYQFALDAVRLTERRDHPDLSPEELNWRVTRRMQRDPRLGR
;
A
#
# COMPACT_ATOMS: atom_id res chain seq x y z
N MET A 1 -0.82 5.62 -17.53
CA MET A 1 -1.92 6.54 -17.85
C MET A 1 -2.79 6.54 -16.62
N ASP A 2 -2.57 7.49 -15.70
CA ASP A 2 -3.29 7.55 -14.43
C ASP A 2 -4.75 7.92 -14.70
N GLU A 3 -5.62 6.94 -14.54
CA GLU A 3 -7.07 7.15 -14.55
C GLU A 3 -7.41 7.92 -13.27
N PRO A 4 -7.99 9.14 -13.35
CA PRO A 4 -8.38 9.86 -12.15
C PRO A 4 -9.37 8.99 -11.37
N ALA A 5 -9.11 8.79 -10.07
CA ALA A 5 -10.02 8.04 -9.21
C ALA A 5 -11.44 8.59 -9.40
N THR A 6 -12.34 7.75 -9.92
CA THR A 6 -13.71 8.17 -10.18
C THR A 6 -14.35 8.59 -8.85
N PRO A 7 -15.29 9.54 -8.86
CA PRO A 7 -15.98 9.98 -7.64
C PRO A 7 -16.50 8.82 -6.80
N ASP A 8 -16.94 7.75 -7.46
CA ASP A 8 -17.42 6.50 -6.86
C ASP A 8 -16.32 5.73 -6.10
N THR A 9 -15.06 5.78 -6.56
CA THR A 9 -13.95 5.11 -5.86
C THR A 9 -13.59 5.83 -4.59
N LEU A 10 -13.59 7.16 -4.61
CA LEU A 10 -13.32 8.00 -3.44
C LEU A 10 -14.41 7.87 -2.39
N GLU A 11 -15.68 7.85 -2.82
CA GLU A 11 -16.81 7.69 -1.91
C GLU A 11 -16.83 6.28 -1.27
N SER A 12 -16.55 5.24 -2.07
CA SER A 12 -16.40 3.88 -1.56
C SER A 12 -15.28 3.74 -0.53
N LEU A 13 -14.15 4.44 -0.74
CA LEU A 13 -13.04 4.49 0.20
C LEU A 13 -13.46 5.20 1.50
N ARG A 14 -14.15 6.32 1.37
CA ARG A 14 -14.63 7.14 2.49
C ARG A 14 -15.62 6.37 3.36
N LEU A 15 -16.52 5.60 2.77
CA LEU A 15 -17.44 4.72 3.50
C LEU A 15 -16.70 3.60 4.26
N ARG A 16 -15.63 3.03 3.69
CA ARG A 16 -14.82 1.99 4.36
C ARG A 16 -13.96 2.52 5.50
N ILE A 17 -13.42 3.73 5.35
CA ILE A 17 -12.52 4.34 6.34
C ILE A 17 -13.33 5.04 7.45
N GLY A 18 -14.58 5.40 7.15
CA GLY A 18 -15.43 6.19 8.05
C GLY A 18 -15.12 7.68 7.98
N THR A 19 -15.68 8.44 8.91
CA THR A 19 -15.49 9.90 8.96
C THR A 19 -14.05 10.22 9.37
N LEU A 20 -13.31 10.91 8.48
CA LEU A 20 -11.97 11.40 8.79
C LEU A 20 -12.02 12.41 9.94
N ASP A 21 -11.19 12.20 10.97
CA ASP A 21 -11.11 13.14 12.09
C ASP A 21 -10.57 14.50 11.59
N PRO A 22 -11.30 15.61 11.80
CA PRO A 22 -10.84 16.95 11.43
C PRO A 22 -9.43 17.28 11.95
N ARG A 23 -9.04 16.74 13.10
CA ARG A 23 -7.70 16.93 13.68
C ARG A 23 -6.62 16.23 12.85
N GLN A 24 -6.89 15.04 12.34
CA GLN A 24 -5.97 14.33 11.44
C GLN A 24 -5.79 15.08 10.13
N ILE A 25 -6.88 15.63 9.57
CA ILE A 25 -6.82 16.45 8.36
C ILE A 25 -5.99 17.73 8.60
N ALA A 26 -6.22 18.42 9.72
CA ALA A 26 -5.47 19.62 10.07
C ALA A 26 -3.97 19.32 10.24
N ALA A 27 -3.63 18.24 10.95
CA ALA A 27 -2.25 17.78 11.10
C ALA A 27 -1.61 17.46 9.74
N TRP A 28 -2.31 16.72 8.88
CA TRP A 28 -1.82 16.39 7.53
C TRP A 28 -1.58 17.64 6.68
N ARG A 29 -2.49 18.62 6.75
CA ARG A 29 -2.38 19.90 6.03
C ARG A 29 -1.21 20.76 6.52
N ALA A 30 -0.91 20.73 7.81
CA ALA A 30 0.21 21.45 8.41
C ALA A 30 1.59 20.85 8.07
N MET A 31 1.64 19.58 7.66
CA MET A 31 2.90 18.93 7.27
C MET A 31 3.47 19.49 5.96
N THR A 32 4.80 19.60 5.90
CA THR A 32 5.53 19.90 4.67
C THR A 32 5.37 18.75 3.66
N PRO A 33 5.53 19.01 2.35
CA PRO A 33 5.53 17.95 1.33
C PRO A 33 6.58 16.85 1.62
N ALA A 34 7.77 17.22 2.09
CA ALA A 34 8.82 16.26 2.45
C ALA A 34 8.35 15.30 3.56
N ARG A 35 7.73 15.83 4.61
CA ARG A 35 7.22 15.01 5.72
C ARG A 35 6.12 14.05 5.28
N ARG A 36 5.26 14.47 4.34
CA ARG A 36 4.24 13.58 3.77
C ARG A 36 4.86 12.43 2.97
N LEU A 37 5.93 12.71 2.21
CA LEU A 37 6.66 11.68 1.48
C LEU A 37 7.36 10.69 2.41
N GLU A 38 7.98 11.18 3.49
CA GLU A 38 8.57 10.30 4.52
C GLU A 38 7.53 9.32 5.07
N ILE A 39 6.35 9.82 5.48
CA ILE A 39 5.26 8.96 5.97
C ILE A 39 4.80 7.97 4.89
N ALA A 40 4.71 8.40 3.63
CA ALA A 40 4.33 7.53 2.52
C ALA A 40 5.36 6.40 2.30
N PHE A 41 6.66 6.69 2.41
CA PHE A 41 7.72 5.70 2.29
C PHE A 41 7.75 4.74 3.49
N GLU A 42 7.56 5.24 4.71
CA GLU A 42 7.42 4.41 5.90
C GLU A 42 6.22 3.45 5.77
N ALA A 43 5.07 3.97 5.30
CA ALA A 43 3.88 3.16 5.06
C ALA A 43 4.09 2.10 3.95
N TYR A 44 4.80 2.45 2.88
CA TYR A 44 5.16 1.51 1.82
C TYR A 44 6.07 0.39 2.34
N GLN A 45 7.10 0.75 3.12
CA GLN A 45 8.02 -0.23 3.72
C GLN A 45 7.28 -1.17 4.68
N PHE A 46 6.39 -0.62 5.52
CA PHE A 46 5.54 -1.42 6.40
C PHE A 46 4.70 -2.43 5.62
N ALA A 47 4.04 -1.99 4.54
CA ALA A 47 3.25 -2.88 3.69
C ALA A 47 4.11 -3.98 3.05
N LEU A 48 5.29 -3.63 2.56
CA LEU A 48 6.25 -4.58 1.98
C LEU A 48 6.67 -5.65 3.00
N ASP A 49 6.98 -5.25 4.23
CA ASP A 49 7.40 -6.17 5.28
C ASP A 49 6.27 -7.08 5.74
N ALA A 50 5.05 -6.55 5.87
CA ALA A 50 3.85 -7.35 6.17
C ALA A 50 3.57 -8.39 5.06
N VAL A 51 3.67 -7.99 3.79
CA VAL A 51 3.50 -8.90 2.66
C VAL A 51 4.59 -9.97 2.64
N ARG A 52 5.87 -9.59 2.81
CA ARG A 52 6.97 -10.56 2.89
C ARG A 52 6.79 -11.57 4.01
N LEU A 53 6.40 -11.10 5.19
CA LEU A 53 6.17 -11.96 6.35
C LEU A 53 5.06 -12.97 6.08
N THR A 54 3.94 -12.51 5.54
CA THR A 54 2.79 -13.39 5.24
C THR A 54 3.09 -14.37 4.12
N GLU A 55 3.70 -13.94 3.00
CA GLU A 55 4.09 -14.85 1.92
C GLU A 55 5.09 -15.92 2.38
N ARG A 56 6.08 -15.57 3.24
CA ARG A 56 7.01 -16.57 3.80
C ARG A 56 6.32 -17.59 4.69
N ARG A 57 5.38 -17.13 5.52
CA ARG A 57 4.63 -18.00 6.43
C ARG A 57 3.74 -18.96 5.65
N ASP A 58 3.08 -18.47 4.60
CA ASP A 58 2.13 -19.27 3.82
C ASP A 58 2.85 -20.19 2.81
N HIS A 59 4.09 -19.86 2.46
CA HIS A 59 4.90 -20.61 1.48
C HIS A 59 6.35 -20.81 1.97
N PRO A 60 6.56 -21.64 3.01
CA PRO A 60 7.88 -21.83 3.63
C PRO A 60 8.89 -22.53 2.70
N ASP A 61 8.40 -23.28 1.71
CA ASP A 61 9.24 -24.10 0.82
C ASP A 61 9.71 -23.35 -0.45
N LEU A 62 9.25 -22.12 -0.68
CA LEU A 62 9.65 -21.36 -1.86
C LEU A 62 11.11 -20.94 -1.77
N SER A 63 11.77 -20.95 -2.93
CA SER A 63 13.06 -20.30 -3.05
C SER A 63 12.94 -18.79 -2.79
N PRO A 64 14.03 -18.12 -2.38
CA PRO A 64 14.03 -16.67 -2.19
C PRO A 64 13.59 -15.88 -3.43
N GLU A 65 13.89 -16.37 -4.63
CA GLU A 65 13.51 -15.74 -5.90
C GLU A 65 12.01 -15.84 -6.16
N GLU A 66 11.44 -17.04 -6.03
CA GLU A 66 10.00 -17.24 -6.22
C GLU A 66 9.18 -16.43 -5.21
N LEU A 67 9.65 -16.38 -3.96
CA LEU A 67 9.06 -15.56 -2.92
C LEU A 67 9.08 -14.07 -3.28
N ASN A 68 10.21 -13.54 -3.75
CA ASN A 68 10.33 -12.14 -4.17
C ASN A 68 9.32 -11.81 -5.29
N TRP A 69 9.16 -12.71 -6.26
CA TRP A 69 8.17 -12.52 -7.32
C TRP A 69 6.73 -12.51 -6.80
N ARG A 70 6.39 -13.35 -5.82
CA ARG A 70 5.06 -13.31 -5.19
C ARG A 70 4.82 -12.00 -4.45
N VAL A 71 5.81 -11.54 -3.68
CA VAL A 71 5.76 -10.25 -2.98
C VAL A 71 5.54 -9.11 -3.99
N THR A 72 6.30 -9.07 -5.07
CA THR A 72 6.17 -8.06 -6.13
C THR A 72 4.77 -8.06 -6.74
N ARG A 73 4.25 -9.23 -7.13
CA ARG A 73 2.89 -9.35 -7.69
C ARG A 73 1.82 -8.86 -6.72
N ARG A 74 1.95 -9.18 -5.43
CA ARG A 74 0.99 -8.76 -4.40
C ARG A 74 1.06 -7.28 -4.09
N MET A 75 2.26 -6.71 -4.02
CA MET A 75 2.47 -5.27 -3.81
C MET A 75 1.96 -4.44 -4.99
N GLN A 76 2.17 -4.92 -6.23
CA GLN A 76 1.72 -4.23 -7.45
C GLN A 76 0.28 -4.59 -7.86
N ARG A 77 -0.33 -5.57 -7.20
CA ARG A 77 -1.65 -6.13 -7.55
C ARG A 77 -1.75 -6.63 -9.00
N ASP A 78 -0.63 -7.05 -9.58
CA ASP A 78 -0.56 -7.64 -10.91
C ASP A 78 -0.04 -9.08 -10.81
N PRO A 79 -0.88 -10.10 -11.08
CA PRO A 79 -0.48 -11.49 -11.00
C PRO A 79 0.45 -11.95 -12.13
N ARG A 80 0.71 -11.13 -13.16
CA ARG A 80 1.46 -11.52 -14.37
C ARG A 80 2.93 -11.08 -14.35
N LEU A 81 3.34 -10.26 -13.39
CA LEU A 81 4.73 -9.80 -13.31
C LEU A 81 5.71 -10.94 -13.05
N GLY A 82 6.84 -10.93 -13.79
CA GLY A 82 7.92 -11.92 -13.65
C GLY A 82 7.59 -13.29 -14.23
N ARG A 83 6.80 -13.34 -15.30
CA ARG A 83 6.61 -14.49 -16.18
C ARG A 83 7.05 -14.16 -17.59
#